data_AF-A0AAW0PCU9-F1
#
_entry.id   AF-A0AAW0PCU9-F1
#
_cell.length_a   1.000
_cell.length_b   1.000
_cell.length_c   1.000
_cell.angle_alpha   90.00
_cell.angle_beta   90.00
_cell.angle_gamma   90.00
#
_symmetry.space_group_name_H-M   'P 1'
#
loop_
_entity.id
_entity.type
_entity.pdbx_description
1 polymer ?
#
loop_
_entity_poly.entity_id
_entity_poly.type
_entity_poly.pdbx_seq_one_letter_code
_entity_poly.pdbx_strand_id
1 'polypeptide(L)'
;MTNRTSYFYDPDVGNFHYGAGHPMKPHRLSLTHSLVLHYGLYKKMMVFKPYKASQHDMCRFHSEDYIDFLQKVSPNNMQGFTKSLNTFNVGDDCPVFPGLFEFCSRYTGASLQGATQLNHKICDIAINWAGGLHHAKKFEASGFCYVNDIVISILELLKYHPRVLYIDIDIHHGDGVQEAFYLTDRVMTVSFHKYGNYFFPGTGDMYEVGAESGRYYCLNVPLRDGIDDQSYRQLFQPVIKQVVDFYQPTCIVLQCGATL
;
A
#
# COMPACT_ATOMS: atom_id res chain seq x y z
N MET A 1 6.74 -18.66 22.06
CA MET A 1 7.32 -18.98 20.74
C MET A 1 7.60 -17.67 20.04
N THR A 2 8.77 -17.50 19.41
CA THR A 2 9.04 -16.32 18.57
C THR A 2 8.30 -16.48 17.25
N ASN A 3 7.51 -15.47 16.86
CA ASN A 3 6.79 -15.46 15.58
C ASN A 3 7.78 -15.62 14.41
N ARG A 4 7.42 -16.42 13.41
CA ARG A 4 8.20 -16.60 12.18
C ARG A 4 8.01 -15.39 11.29
N THR A 5 9.06 -14.62 11.08
CA THR A 5 9.01 -13.40 10.26
C THR A 5 9.69 -13.61 8.92
N SER A 6 8.96 -13.37 7.83
CA SER A 6 9.50 -13.24 6.48
C SER A 6 9.73 -11.77 6.14
N TYR A 7 10.88 -11.46 5.57
CA TYR A 7 11.27 -10.12 5.16
C TYR A 7 11.66 -10.12 3.67
N PHE A 8 10.98 -9.31 2.88
CA PHE A 8 11.16 -9.24 1.43
C PHE A 8 12.01 -8.03 1.06
N TYR A 9 13.12 -8.27 0.37
CA TYR A 9 13.96 -7.20 -0.14
C TYR A 9 14.58 -7.58 -1.47
N ASP A 10 14.42 -6.70 -2.44
CA ASP A 10 15.09 -6.78 -3.73
C ASP A 10 16.23 -5.74 -3.75
N PRO A 11 17.50 -6.16 -3.95
CA PRO A 11 18.64 -5.24 -4.00
C PRO A 11 18.52 -4.09 -5.00
N ASP A 12 17.70 -4.25 -6.05
CA ASP A 12 17.54 -3.21 -7.07
C ASP A 12 16.44 -2.18 -6.74
N VAL A 13 15.57 -2.45 -5.75
CA VAL A 13 14.37 -1.63 -5.51
C VAL A 13 14.69 -0.19 -5.10
N GLY A 14 15.88 0.05 -4.53
CA GLY A 14 16.35 1.37 -4.17
C GLY A 14 17.07 2.13 -5.28
N ASN A 15 17.24 1.54 -6.48
CA ASN A 15 17.96 2.14 -7.60
C ASN A 15 17.06 2.93 -8.55
N PHE A 16 15.75 2.96 -8.31
CA PHE A 16 14.80 3.76 -9.08
C PHE A 16 14.76 5.21 -8.59
N HIS A 17 14.55 6.15 -9.52
CA HIS A 17 14.53 7.57 -9.21
C HIS A 17 13.37 8.26 -9.96
N TYR A 18 12.42 8.82 -9.20
CA TYR A 18 11.20 9.42 -9.74
C TYR A 18 11.46 10.69 -10.59
N GLY A 19 12.58 11.36 -10.38
CA GLY A 19 12.91 12.60 -11.09
C GLY A 19 13.55 13.64 -10.17
N ALA A 20 14.19 14.65 -10.78
CA ALA A 20 14.74 15.77 -10.04
C ALA A 20 13.62 16.50 -9.27
N GLY A 21 13.86 16.90 -8.02
CA GLY A 21 12.87 17.59 -7.19
C GLY A 21 11.75 16.72 -6.60
N HIS A 22 11.48 15.53 -7.15
CA HIS A 22 10.38 14.68 -6.69
C HIS A 22 10.63 14.14 -5.26
N PRO A 23 9.66 14.19 -4.31
CA PRO A 23 9.87 13.82 -2.91
C PRO A 23 9.99 12.31 -2.68
N MET A 24 9.30 11.46 -3.47
CA MET A 24 9.45 10.01 -3.37
C MET A 24 10.85 9.57 -3.78
N LYS A 25 11.61 9.01 -2.84
CA LYS A 25 12.96 8.46 -3.04
C LYS A 25 13.00 6.96 -2.71
N PRO A 26 12.87 6.06 -3.71
CA PRO A 26 12.97 4.61 -3.50
C PRO A 26 14.26 4.18 -2.76
N HIS A 27 15.34 4.95 -2.88
CA HIS A 27 16.59 4.72 -2.16
C HIS A 27 16.45 4.60 -0.63
N ARG A 28 15.39 5.18 -0.03
CA ARG A 28 15.07 4.97 1.40
C ARG A 28 14.98 3.49 1.78
N LEU A 29 14.57 2.63 0.85
CA LEU A 29 14.46 1.19 1.03
C LEU A 29 15.83 0.52 1.18
N SER A 30 16.83 0.97 0.41
CA SER A 30 18.22 0.51 0.55
C SER A 30 18.83 0.95 1.87
N LEU A 31 18.52 2.16 2.34
CA LEU A 31 18.95 2.63 3.67
C LEU A 31 18.34 1.77 4.79
N THR A 32 17.03 1.52 4.74
CA THR A 32 16.34 0.64 5.69
C THR A 32 16.94 -0.76 5.69
N HIS A 33 17.18 -1.35 4.51
CA HIS A 33 17.78 -2.67 4.41
C HIS A 33 19.20 -2.71 4.98
N SER A 34 20.03 -1.71 4.68
CA SER A 34 21.38 -1.61 5.22
C SER A 34 21.37 -1.59 6.74
N LEU A 35 20.49 -0.81 7.38
CA LEU A 35 20.34 -0.79 8.83
C LEU A 35 19.87 -2.15 9.38
N VAL A 36 18.87 -2.78 8.75
CA VAL A 36 18.39 -4.13 9.12
C VAL A 36 19.54 -5.15 9.12
N LEU A 37 20.43 -5.09 8.13
CA LEU A 37 21.61 -5.94 8.04
C LEU A 37 22.62 -5.66 9.15
N HIS A 38 23.02 -4.40 9.32
CA HIS A 38 24.08 -4.01 10.26
C HIS A 38 23.66 -4.15 11.73
N TYR A 39 22.37 -4.01 12.05
CA TYR A 39 21.82 -4.37 13.37
C TYR A 39 21.69 -5.88 13.59
N GLY A 40 21.97 -6.71 12.58
CA GLY A 40 21.88 -8.17 12.68
C GLY A 40 20.46 -8.71 12.77
N LEU A 41 19.44 -7.92 12.41
CA LEU A 41 18.03 -8.32 12.48
C LEU A 41 17.70 -9.44 11.50
N TYR A 42 18.39 -9.50 10.36
CA TYR A 42 18.24 -10.58 9.37
C TYR A 42 18.51 -11.97 9.96
N LYS A 43 19.31 -12.09 11.03
CA LYS A 43 19.58 -13.38 11.70
C LYS A 43 18.35 -13.93 12.44
N LYS A 44 17.32 -13.11 12.62
CA LYS A 44 16.07 -13.43 13.31
C LYS A 44 14.87 -13.53 12.37
N MET A 45 15.09 -13.45 11.06
CA MET A 45 14.04 -13.43 10.03
C MET A 45 14.44 -14.28 8.83
N MET A 46 13.47 -14.74 8.05
CA MET A 46 13.71 -15.35 6.74
C MET A 46 13.73 -14.25 5.69
N VAL A 47 14.89 -13.99 5.09
CA VAL A 47 15.05 -12.94 4.07
C VAL A 47 14.85 -13.54 2.68
N PHE A 48 13.93 -12.97 1.91
CA PHE A 48 13.60 -13.39 0.55
C PHE A 48 13.91 -12.29 -0.45
N LYS A 49 14.54 -12.67 -1.57
CA LYS A 49 14.44 -11.87 -2.79
C LYS A 49 13.03 -12.09 -3.37
N PRO A 50 12.22 -11.04 -3.55
CA PRO A 50 10.83 -11.22 -3.91
C PRO A 50 10.62 -11.62 -5.37
N TYR A 51 9.48 -12.22 -5.64
CA TYR A 51 8.90 -12.36 -6.97
C TYR A 51 8.65 -10.99 -7.63
N LYS A 52 8.70 -10.93 -8.96
CA LYS A 52 8.31 -9.75 -9.76
C LYS A 52 6.89 -9.96 -10.26
N ALA A 53 5.94 -9.13 -9.81
CA ALA A 53 4.54 -9.24 -10.22
C ALA A 53 4.37 -9.06 -11.73
N SER A 54 3.57 -9.93 -12.33
CA SER A 54 3.21 -9.88 -13.75
C SER A 54 2.03 -8.95 -14.00
N GLN A 55 1.76 -8.64 -15.27
CA GLN A 55 0.50 -8.00 -15.67
C GLN A 55 -0.72 -8.75 -15.15
N HIS A 56 -0.70 -10.08 -15.27
CA HIS A 56 -1.80 -10.93 -14.84
C HIS A 56 -2.10 -10.75 -13.35
N ASP A 57 -1.06 -10.61 -12.52
CA ASP A 57 -1.21 -10.35 -11.09
C ASP A 57 -1.83 -8.98 -10.83
N MET A 58 -1.35 -7.94 -11.53
CA MET A 58 -1.81 -6.56 -11.36
C MET A 58 -3.25 -6.34 -11.84
N CYS A 59 -3.64 -6.99 -12.95
CA CYS A 59 -4.97 -6.91 -13.53
C CYS A 59 -6.06 -7.66 -12.73
N ARG A 60 -5.70 -8.32 -11.62
CA ARG A 60 -6.68 -8.80 -10.65
C ARG A 60 -7.47 -7.67 -10.00
N PHE A 61 -6.91 -6.47 -9.97
CA PHE A 61 -7.58 -5.25 -9.51
C PHE A 61 -7.65 -4.20 -10.61
N HIS A 62 -6.51 -3.83 -11.18
CA HIS A 62 -6.41 -2.75 -12.16
C HIS A 62 -6.98 -3.13 -13.52
N SER A 63 -7.39 -2.14 -14.31
CA SER A 63 -7.79 -2.40 -15.69
C SER A 63 -6.61 -2.81 -16.58
N GLU A 64 -6.89 -3.62 -17.59
CA GLU A 64 -5.87 -4.15 -18.50
C GLU A 64 -5.19 -3.04 -19.30
N ASP A 65 -5.95 -2.04 -19.77
CA ASP A 65 -5.46 -0.90 -20.54
C ASP A 65 -4.55 0.03 -19.71
N TYR A 66 -4.85 0.23 -18.44
CA TYR A 66 -4.00 0.99 -17.52
C TYR A 66 -2.65 0.28 -17.29
N ILE A 67 -2.66 -1.02 -17.00
CA ILE A 67 -1.42 -1.78 -16.80
C ILE A 67 -0.61 -1.90 -18.10
N ASP A 68 -1.27 -2.10 -19.25
CA ASP A 68 -0.64 -2.09 -20.57
C ASP A 68 0.03 -0.74 -20.87
N PHE A 69 -0.62 0.37 -20.52
CA PHE A 69 -0.03 1.70 -20.62
C PHE A 69 1.22 1.84 -19.74
N LEU A 70 1.15 1.47 -18.45
CA LEU A 70 2.31 1.55 -17.55
C LEU A 70 3.51 0.73 -18.06
N GLN A 71 3.27 -0.40 -18.72
CA GLN A 71 4.33 -1.20 -19.34
C GLN A 71 4.99 -0.53 -20.55
N LYS A 72 4.20 0.18 -21.36
CA LYS A 72 4.64 0.74 -22.64
C LYS A 72 5.22 2.15 -22.50
N VAL A 73 4.74 2.92 -21.53
CA VAL A 73 5.15 4.32 -21.38
C VAL A 73 6.60 4.40 -20.91
N SER A 74 7.36 5.30 -21.53
CA SER A 74 8.75 5.56 -21.22
C SER A 74 9.07 7.04 -21.47
N PRO A 75 10.16 7.58 -20.88
CA PRO A 75 10.56 8.96 -21.15
C PRO A 75 10.77 9.27 -22.64
N ASN A 76 11.11 8.26 -23.45
CA ASN A 76 11.41 8.42 -24.87
C ASN A 76 10.18 8.44 -25.78
N ASN A 77 9.03 7.91 -25.32
CA ASN A 77 7.81 7.80 -26.14
C ASN A 77 6.59 8.51 -25.54
N MET A 78 6.71 9.13 -24.36
CA MET A 78 5.59 9.75 -23.65
C MET A 78 4.87 10.85 -24.45
N GLN A 79 5.55 11.52 -25.39
CA GLN A 79 4.94 12.49 -26.31
C GLN A 79 3.85 11.86 -27.21
N GLY A 80 3.96 10.56 -27.51
CA GLY A 80 2.95 9.79 -28.24
C GLY A 80 1.76 9.35 -27.37
N PHE A 81 1.82 9.57 -26.06
CA PHE A 81 0.83 9.10 -25.08
C PHE A 81 0.07 10.25 -24.38
N THR A 82 0.11 11.49 -24.89
CA THR A 82 -0.50 12.66 -24.22
C THR A 82 -1.94 12.44 -23.73
N LYS A 83 -2.79 11.78 -24.54
CA LYS A 83 -4.16 11.45 -24.12
C LYS A 83 -4.18 10.46 -22.95
N SER A 84 -3.41 9.37 -23.05
CA SER A 84 -3.32 8.33 -22.02
C SER A 84 -2.70 8.86 -20.73
N LEU A 85 -1.69 9.72 -20.81
CA LEU A 85 -1.08 10.38 -19.64
C LEU A 85 -2.13 11.12 -18.80
N ASN A 86 -2.99 11.91 -19.46
CA ASN A 86 -4.09 12.60 -18.79
C ASN A 86 -5.17 11.62 -18.28
N THR A 87 -5.54 10.61 -19.08
CA THR A 87 -6.57 9.63 -18.69
C THR A 87 -6.17 8.78 -17.49
N PHE A 88 -4.88 8.44 -17.37
CA PHE A 88 -4.37 7.57 -16.33
C PHE A 88 -3.66 8.32 -15.20
N ASN A 89 -3.77 9.66 -15.20
CA ASN A 89 -3.19 10.57 -14.21
C ASN A 89 -1.68 10.36 -13.98
N VAL A 90 -0.93 10.17 -15.08
CA VAL A 90 0.53 10.03 -15.08
C VAL A 90 1.14 11.28 -15.70
N GLY A 91 1.91 12.02 -14.91
CA GLY A 91 2.39 13.37 -15.25
C GLY A 91 3.15 14.02 -14.10
N ASP A 92 2.51 14.96 -13.41
CA ASP A 92 3.16 15.78 -12.37
C ASP A 92 3.54 14.96 -11.12
N ASP A 93 2.56 14.64 -10.27
CA ASP A 93 2.80 13.87 -9.04
C ASP A 93 3.20 12.42 -9.35
N CYS A 94 2.73 11.86 -10.46
CA CYS A 94 3.05 10.50 -10.86
C CYS A 94 3.86 10.52 -12.17
N PRO A 95 5.17 10.86 -12.13
CA PRO A 95 5.98 11.05 -13.33
C PRO A 95 6.31 9.76 -14.06
N VAL A 96 6.52 9.89 -15.38
CA VAL A 96 7.18 8.83 -16.16
C VAL A 96 8.67 8.85 -15.87
N PHE A 97 9.23 7.74 -15.40
CA PHE A 97 10.67 7.60 -15.15
C PHE A 97 11.23 6.26 -15.67
N PRO A 98 12.55 6.16 -15.93
CA PRO A 98 13.18 4.92 -16.37
C PRO A 98 12.93 3.77 -15.38
N GLY A 99 12.34 2.67 -15.87
CA GLY A 99 12.05 1.50 -15.06
C GLY A 99 10.76 1.59 -14.21
N LEU A 100 9.86 2.53 -14.50
CA LEU A 100 8.57 2.68 -13.78
C LEU A 100 7.83 1.37 -13.58
N PHE A 101 7.56 0.63 -14.67
CA PHE A 101 6.83 -0.64 -14.56
C PHE A 101 7.61 -1.69 -13.76
N GLU A 102 8.94 -1.71 -13.88
CA GLU A 102 9.77 -2.63 -13.13
C GLU A 102 9.73 -2.34 -11.63
N PHE A 103 9.73 -1.06 -11.24
CA PHE A 103 9.53 -0.66 -9.85
C PHE A 103 8.16 -1.16 -9.33
N CYS A 104 7.10 -0.96 -10.11
CA CYS A 104 5.76 -1.46 -9.82
C CYS A 104 5.73 -2.98 -9.61
N SER A 105 6.37 -3.70 -10.52
CA SER A 105 6.48 -5.16 -10.47
C SER A 105 7.19 -5.66 -9.22
N ARG A 106 8.29 -5.00 -8.81
CA ARG A 106 9.09 -5.41 -7.65
C ARG A 106 8.35 -5.17 -6.33
N TYR A 107 7.78 -3.98 -6.11
CA TYR A 107 7.09 -3.73 -4.84
C TYR A 107 5.78 -4.54 -4.73
N THR A 108 5.06 -4.72 -5.84
CA THR A 108 3.81 -5.50 -5.88
C THR A 108 4.07 -6.98 -5.64
N GLY A 109 5.10 -7.53 -6.29
CA GLY A 109 5.41 -8.95 -6.18
C GLY A 109 5.85 -9.36 -4.76
N ALA A 110 6.53 -8.47 -4.04
CA ALA A 110 6.88 -8.67 -2.63
C ALA A 110 5.63 -8.72 -1.72
N SER A 111 4.67 -7.80 -1.90
CA SER A 111 3.41 -7.81 -1.12
C SER A 111 2.57 -9.04 -1.43
N LEU A 112 2.44 -9.40 -2.71
CA LEU A 112 1.72 -10.60 -3.13
C LEU A 112 2.35 -11.88 -2.57
N GLN A 113 3.69 -12.00 -2.64
CA GLN A 113 4.39 -13.15 -2.07
C GLN A 113 4.24 -13.22 -0.54
N GLY A 114 4.25 -12.08 0.15
CA GLY A 114 3.96 -12.00 1.58
C GLY A 114 2.56 -12.54 1.92
N ALA A 115 1.54 -12.09 1.19
CA ALA A 115 0.17 -12.59 1.36
C ALA A 115 0.05 -14.10 1.09
N THR A 116 0.69 -14.62 0.03
CA THR A 116 0.73 -16.06 -0.25
C THR A 116 1.41 -16.84 0.88
N GLN A 117 2.52 -16.34 1.43
CA GLN A 117 3.20 -17.00 2.55
C GLN A 117 2.35 -17.02 3.83
N LEU A 118 1.56 -15.97 4.10
CA LEU A 118 0.61 -15.94 5.21
C LEU A 118 -0.52 -16.98 5.00
N ASN A 119 -1.14 -16.99 3.81
CA ASN A 119 -2.18 -17.97 3.46
C ASN A 119 -1.71 -19.42 3.61
N HIS A 120 -0.46 -19.71 3.23
CA HIS A 120 0.15 -21.05 3.32
C HIS A 120 0.82 -21.31 4.67
N LYS A 121 0.67 -20.41 5.65
CA LYS A 121 1.19 -20.54 7.02
C LYS A 121 2.71 -20.74 7.08
N ILE A 122 3.44 -20.22 6.08
CA ILE A 122 4.91 -20.25 6.00
C ILE A 122 5.51 -19.30 7.04
N CYS A 123 4.88 -18.15 7.24
CA CYS A 123 5.25 -17.16 8.24
C CYS A 123 4.02 -16.72 9.05
N ASP A 124 4.30 -16.09 10.19
CA ASP A 124 3.29 -15.45 11.03
C ASP A 124 3.26 -13.92 10.80
N ILE A 125 4.38 -13.36 10.30
CA ILE A 125 4.53 -11.95 9.91
C ILE A 125 5.28 -11.88 8.57
N ALA A 126 4.77 -11.13 7.61
CA ALA A 126 5.41 -10.83 6.34
C ALA A 126 5.70 -9.32 6.25
N ILE A 127 6.94 -8.94 5.96
CA ILE A 127 7.39 -7.53 5.91
C ILE A 127 7.87 -7.20 4.50
N ASN A 128 7.19 -6.26 3.85
CA ASN A 128 7.63 -5.63 2.61
C ASN A 128 7.64 -4.11 2.78
N TRP A 129 8.82 -3.51 2.95
CA TRP A 129 8.93 -2.05 3.07
C TRP A 129 8.79 -1.31 1.73
N ALA A 130 8.91 -2.01 0.60
CA ALA A 130 8.81 -1.38 -0.72
C ALA A 130 7.36 -1.09 -1.13
N GLY A 131 6.41 -1.86 -0.61
CA GLY A 131 4.98 -1.71 -0.88
C GLY A 131 4.30 -0.66 -0.01
N GLY A 132 2.99 -0.77 0.13
CA GLY A 132 2.18 0.18 0.88
C GLY A 132 1.73 1.39 0.06
N LEU A 133 1.65 1.27 -1.27
CA LEU A 133 1.31 2.35 -2.19
C LEU A 133 -0.24 2.48 -2.28
N HIS A 134 -0.83 3.06 -1.24
CA HIS A 134 -2.27 3.02 -0.97
C HIS A 134 -3.16 3.93 -1.83
N HIS A 135 -2.60 4.91 -2.53
CA HIS A 135 -3.38 5.91 -3.29
C HIS A 135 -3.78 5.44 -4.70
N ALA A 136 -3.08 4.44 -5.25
CA ALA A 136 -3.33 3.96 -6.61
C ALA A 136 -4.77 3.48 -6.77
N LYS A 137 -5.43 3.94 -7.83
CA LYS A 137 -6.84 3.63 -8.13
C LYS A 137 -6.94 2.51 -9.14
N LYS A 138 -8.16 2.02 -9.39
CA LYS A 138 -8.37 0.92 -10.33
C LYS A 138 -7.91 1.26 -11.76
N PHE A 139 -8.12 2.50 -12.19
CA PHE A 139 -7.90 2.93 -13.58
C PHE A 139 -6.82 4.01 -13.73
N GLU A 140 -6.23 4.52 -12.64
CA GLU A 140 -5.30 5.65 -12.70
C GLU A 140 -4.29 5.66 -11.54
N ALA A 141 -3.18 6.36 -11.75
CA ALA A 141 -2.20 6.65 -10.71
C ALA A 141 -2.69 7.79 -9.81
N SER A 142 -2.19 7.87 -8.58
CA SER A 142 -2.49 8.96 -7.65
C SER A 142 -1.47 8.99 -6.53
N GLY A 143 -1.09 10.18 -6.03
CA GLY A 143 -0.25 10.33 -4.84
C GLY A 143 1.04 9.49 -4.86
N PHE A 144 1.79 9.54 -5.97
CA PHE A 144 3.03 8.79 -6.20
C PHE A 144 2.86 7.27 -6.39
N CYS A 145 1.63 6.78 -6.37
CA CYS A 145 1.26 5.37 -6.42
C CYS A 145 0.68 5.00 -7.79
N TYR A 146 1.25 3.97 -8.44
CA TYR A 146 0.82 3.51 -9.76
C TYR A 146 0.00 2.23 -9.67
N VAL A 147 0.54 1.20 -9.01
CA VAL A 147 -0.14 -0.08 -8.74
C VAL A 147 -0.41 -0.20 -7.24
N ASN A 148 -1.64 -0.56 -6.88
CA ASN A 148 -2.07 -0.74 -5.50
C ASN A 148 -1.73 -2.17 -5.02
N ASP A 149 -0.51 -2.35 -4.53
CA ASP A 149 -0.03 -3.65 -4.05
C ASP A 149 -0.81 -4.16 -2.84
N ILE A 150 -1.36 -3.23 -2.04
CA ILE A 150 -2.17 -3.54 -0.87
C ILE A 150 -3.45 -4.23 -1.29
N VAL A 151 -4.21 -3.64 -2.22
CA VAL A 151 -5.47 -4.23 -2.72
C VAL A 151 -5.21 -5.62 -3.33
N ILE A 152 -4.17 -5.76 -4.15
CA ILE A 152 -3.79 -7.05 -4.75
C ILE A 152 -3.45 -8.09 -3.67
N SER A 153 -2.70 -7.70 -2.63
CA SER A 153 -2.36 -8.58 -1.52
C SER A 153 -3.57 -8.98 -0.67
N ILE A 154 -4.50 -8.05 -0.41
CA ILE A 154 -5.76 -8.34 0.30
C ILE A 154 -6.64 -9.29 -0.52
N LEU A 155 -6.74 -9.10 -1.84
CA LEU A 155 -7.44 -10.04 -2.72
C LEU A 155 -6.82 -11.45 -2.67
N GLU A 156 -5.51 -11.57 -2.44
CA GLU A 156 -4.86 -12.86 -2.20
C GLU A 156 -5.25 -13.45 -0.83
N LEU A 157 -5.21 -12.64 0.24
CA LEU A 157 -5.60 -13.06 1.58
C LEU A 157 -7.07 -13.53 1.63
N LEU A 158 -7.97 -12.84 0.93
CA LEU A 158 -9.39 -13.17 0.85
C LEU A 158 -9.69 -14.55 0.23
N LYS A 159 -8.71 -15.23 -0.37
CA LYS A 159 -8.88 -16.64 -0.80
C LYS A 159 -8.98 -17.61 0.40
N TYR A 160 -8.42 -17.25 1.55
CA TYR A 160 -8.35 -18.11 2.75
C TYR A 160 -8.98 -17.46 3.98
N HIS A 161 -8.98 -16.13 4.04
CA HIS A 161 -9.44 -15.35 5.18
C HIS A 161 -10.86 -14.81 4.95
N PRO A 162 -11.85 -15.14 5.80
CA PRO A 162 -13.20 -14.61 5.67
C PRO A 162 -13.26 -13.09 5.88
N ARG A 163 -12.43 -12.58 6.80
CA ARG A 163 -12.32 -11.16 7.19
C ARG A 163 -10.86 -10.74 7.30
N VAL A 164 -10.51 -9.67 6.58
CA VAL A 164 -9.18 -9.04 6.59
C VAL A 164 -9.31 -7.62 7.13
N LEU A 165 -8.52 -7.27 8.14
CA LEU A 165 -8.48 -5.90 8.66
C LEU A 165 -7.30 -5.17 8.04
N TYR A 166 -7.57 -4.05 7.38
CA TYR A 166 -6.58 -3.11 6.89
C TYR A 166 -6.48 -1.94 7.87
N ILE A 167 -5.27 -1.68 8.37
CA ILE A 167 -4.96 -0.54 9.24
C ILE A 167 -3.95 0.33 8.50
N ASP A 168 -4.24 1.63 8.43
CA ASP A 168 -3.41 2.63 7.78
C ASP A 168 -2.99 3.70 8.77
N ILE A 169 -1.68 3.88 8.91
CA ILE A 169 -1.06 4.92 9.72
C ILE A 169 -0.18 5.86 8.87
N ASP A 170 -0.37 5.92 7.55
CA ASP A 170 0.17 7.05 6.79
C ASP A 170 -0.53 8.34 7.21
N ILE A 171 0.15 9.48 7.09
CA ILE A 171 -0.48 10.79 7.36
C ILE A 171 -1.61 11.09 6.37
N HIS A 172 -1.55 10.52 5.17
CA HIS A 172 -2.59 10.67 4.15
C HIS A 172 -3.65 9.58 4.30
N HIS A 173 -4.90 9.91 3.98
CA HIS A 173 -5.97 8.94 3.94
C HIS A 173 -5.70 7.85 2.88
N GLY A 174 -5.80 6.58 3.28
CA GLY A 174 -5.65 5.39 2.41
C GLY A 174 -6.82 5.17 1.45
N ASP A 175 -7.13 6.18 0.66
CA ASP A 175 -8.31 6.30 -0.19
C ASP A 175 -8.42 5.23 -1.27
N GLY A 176 -7.32 4.78 -1.89
CA GLY A 176 -7.34 3.73 -2.91
C GLY A 176 -7.76 2.37 -2.33
N VAL A 177 -7.30 2.05 -1.12
CA VAL A 177 -7.69 0.80 -0.44
C VAL A 177 -9.11 0.89 0.09
N GLN A 178 -9.50 2.05 0.65
CA GLN A 178 -10.89 2.32 1.06
C GLN A 178 -11.86 2.13 -0.11
N GLU A 179 -11.59 2.77 -1.24
CA GLU A 179 -12.45 2.73 -2.42
C GLU A 179 -12.60 1.31 -2.98
N ALA A 180 -11.50 0.55 -3.04
CA ALA A 180 -11.50 -0.82 -3.56
C ALA A 180 -12.41 -1.78 -2.78
N PHE A 181 -12.64 -1.51 -1.48
CA PHE A 181 -13.42 -2.38 -0.59
C PHE A 181 -14.66 -1.71 0.02
N TYR A 182 -15.05 -0.54 -0.47
CA TYR A 182 -16.10 0.30 0.12
C TYR A 182 -17.48 -0.37 0.22
N LEU A 183 -17.73 -1.39 -0.61
CA LEU A 183 -19.02 -2.10 -0.72
C LEU A 183 -19.03 -3.49 -0.07
N THR A 184 -17.96 -3.93 0.59
CA THR A 184 -17.86 -5.28 1.18
C THR A 184 -17.60 -5.25 2.69
N ASP A 185 -18.18 -6.22 3.41
CA ASP A 185 -17.90 -6.50 4.83
C ASP A 185 -16.68 -7.41 5.04
N ARG A 186 -16.15 -8.01 3.96
CA ARG A 186 -15.02 -8.95 4.04
C ARG A 186 -13.67 -8.28 4.28
N VAL A 187 -13.60 -6.97 4.08
CA VAL A 187 -12.42 -6.15 4.41
C VAL A 187 -12.90 -4.95 5.20
N MET A 188 -12.33 -4.75 6.38
CA MET A 188 -12.53 -3.51 7.13
C MET A 188 -11.32 -2.61 6.94
N THR A 189 -11.53 -1.37 6.49
CA THR A 189 -10.47 -0.36 6.38
C THR A 189 -10.53 0.61 7.55
N VAL A 190 -9.38 0.82 8.19
CA VAL A 190 -9.24 1.76 9.30
C VAL A 190 -8.08 2.70 9.01
N SER A 191 -8.35 4.00 8.88
CA SER A 191 -7.32 4.99 8.52
C SER A 191 -7.27 6.13 9.54
N PHE A 192 -6.06 6.46 9.99
CA PHE A 192 -5.77 7.60 10.86
C PHE A 192 -4.93 8.59 10.07
N HIS A 193 -5.45 9.78 9.79
CA HIS A 193 -4.81 10.68 8.83
C HIS A 193 -5.13 12.14 9.13
N LYS A 194 -4.32 13.05 8.60
CA LYS A 194 -4.64 14.48 8.62
C LYS A 194 -5.80 14.77 7.67
N TYR A 195 -6.76 15.58 8.12
CA TYR A 195 -7.94 15.95 7.32
C TYR A 195 -8.23 17.46 7.38
N GLY A 196 -8.79 17.99 6.29
CA GLY A 196 -9.15 19.41 6.13
C GLY A 196 -8.10 20.25 5.40
N ASN A 197 -8.48 21.49 5.04
CA ASN A 197 -7.64 22.46 4.32
C ASN A 197 -7.04 21.93 3.00
N TYR A 198 -7.79 21.12 2.25
CA TYR A 198 -7.35 20.47 1.01
C TYR A 198 -6.09 19.61 1.17
N PHE A 199 -5.79 19.12 2.38
CA PHE A 199 -4.73 18.15 2.58
C PHE A 199 -5.03 16.90 1.74
N PHE A 200 -4.07 16.46 0.93
CA PHE A 200 -4.23 15.33 0.03
C PHE A 200 -4.59 14.06 0.82
N PRO A 201 -5.51 13.20 0.33
CA PRO A 201 -6.26 13.27 -0.93
C PRO A 201 -7.57 14.07 -0.86
N GLY A 202 -7.89 14.70 0.28
CA GLY A 202 -9.14 15.46 0.46
C GLY A 202 -10.38 14.61 0.76
N THR A 203 -10.19 13.34 1.09
CA THR A 203 -11.23 12.37 1.50
C THR A 203 -10.89 11.80 2.88
N GLY A 204 -11.76 10.94 3.41
CA GLY A 204 -11.57 10.31 4.73
C GLY A 204 -12.28 11.06 5.86
N ASP A 205 -13.40 11.74 5.57
CA ASP A 205 -14.21 12.30 6.66
C ASP A 205 -14.76 11.17 7.56
N MET A 206 -15.05 11.48 8.81
CA MET A 206 -15.62 10.53 9.79
C MET A 206 -16.99 9.98 9.34
N TYR A 207 -17.66 10.63 8.39
CA TYR A 207 -18.95 10.21 7.83
C TYR A 207 -18.84 9.21 6.68
N GLU A 208 -17.64 9.01 6.12
CA GLU A 208 -17.36 7.98 5.11
C GLU A 208 -17.27 6.61 5.77
N VAL A 209 -18.43 5.97 5.96
CA VAL A 209 -18.56 4.71 6.72
C VAL A 209 -18.77 3.48 5.84
N GLY A 210 -18.52 3.57 4.53
CA GLY A 210 -18.81 2.49 3.59
C GLY A 210 -20.26 2.50 3.10
N ALA A 211 -20.58 1.65 2.12
CA ALA A 211 -21.91 1.54 1.54
C ALA A 211 -22.30 0.08 1.29
N GLU A 212 -23.59 -0.16 1.05
CA GLU A 212 -24.15 -1.51 0.84
C GLU A 212 -23.73 -2.48 1.97
N SER A 213 -23.22 -3.66 1.65
CA SER A 213 -22.69 -4.61 2.64
C SER A 213 -21.48 -4.06 3.40
N GLY A 214 -20.72 -3.13 2.81
CA GLY A 214 -19.58 -2.46 3.44
C GLY A 214 -19.93 -1.33 4.40
N ARG A 215 -21.21 -1.01 4.60
CA ARG A 215 -21.62 0.00 5.59
C ARG A 215 -21.18 -0.43 7.00
N TYR A 216 -20.49 0.49 7.69
CA TYR A 216 -19.78 0.33 8.96
C TYR A 216 -18.50 -0.52 8.92
N TYR A 217 -18.02 -0.89 7.73
CA TYR A 217 -16.72 -1.58 7.52
C TYR A 217 -15.64 -0.65 6.95
N CYS A 218 -15.88 0.65 6.99
CA CYS A 218 -14.90 1.69 6.69
C CYS A 218 -14.90 2.67 7.87
N LEU A 219 -13.74 2.88 8.48
CA LEU A 219 -13.57 3.71 9.67
C LEU A 219 -12.46 4.71 9.43
N ASN A 220 -12.84 5.99 9.44
CA ASN A 220 -11.92 7.10 9.30
C ASN A 220 -11.76 7.85 10.60
N VAL A 221 -10.51 8.18 10.92
CA VAL A 221 -10.12 8.96 12.09
C VAL A 221 -9.42 10.24 11.61
N PRO A 222 -10.19 11.28 11.24
CA PRO A 222 -9.64 12.53 10.75
C PRO A 222 -8.98 13.33 11.89
N LEU A 223 -7.72 13.73 11.68
CA LEU A 223 -6.87 14.41 12.65
C LEU A 223 -6.47 15.82 12.15
N ARG A 224 -6.06 16.67 13.09
CA ARG A 224 -5.47 17.99 12.83
C ARG A 224 -3.95 17.96 13.01
N ASP A 225 -3.30 19.06 12.68
CA ASP A 225 -1.85 19.21 12.80
C ASP A 225 -1.35 19.01 14.23
N GLY A 226 -0.16 18.43 14.35
CA GLY A 226 0.61 18.40 15.60
C GLY A 226 0.13 17.39 16.64
N ILE A 227 -0.50 16.28 16.23
CA ILE A 227 -0.79 15.18 17.16
C ILE A 227 0.52 14.59 17.72
N ASP A 228 0.57 14.35 19.02
CA ASP A 228 1.72 13.75 19.70
C ASP A 228 1.53 12.24 19.96
N ASP A 229 2.61 11.56 20.36
CA ASP A 229 2.60 10.13 20.65
C ASP A 229 1.54 9.73 21.68
N GLN A 230 1.34 10.56 22.71
CA GLN A 230 0.41 10.28 23.79
C GLN A 230 -1.04 10.32 23.27
N SER A 231 -1.40 11.39 22.57
CA SER A 231 -2.74 11.59 22.01
C SER A 231 -3.04 10.53 20.94
N TYR A 232 -2.08 10.27 20.04
CA TYR A 232 -2.22 9.24 19.01
C TYR A 232 -2.43 7.87 19.65
N ARG A 233 -1.64 7.50 20.66
CA ARG A 233 -1.77 6.21 21.36
C ARG A 233 -3.10 6.07 22.10
N GLN A 234 -3.57 7.13 22.75
CA GLN A 234 -4.85 7.15 23.47
C GLN A 234 -6.05 7.00 22.54
N LEU A 235 -5.89 7.32 21.25
CA LEU A 235 -6.90 7.11 20.22
C LEU A 235 -6.76 5.74 19.54
N PHE A 236 -5.55 5.42 19.06
CA PHE A 236 -5.25 4.23 18.28
C PHE A 236 -5.54 2.94 19.07
N GLN A 237 -5.05 2.82 20.30
CA GLN A 237 -5.17 1.57 21.06
C GLN A 237 -6.62 1.19 21.36
N PRO A 238 -7.49 2.10 21.88
CA PRO A 238 -8.89 1.77 22.13
C PRO A 238 -9.67 1.49 20.83
N VAL A 239 -9.45 2.27 19.77
CA VAL A 239 -10.13 2.09 18.48
C VAL A 239 -9.79 0.73 17.90
N ILE A 240 -8.50 0.42 17.74
CA ILE A 240 -8.07 -0.87 17.16
C ILE A 240 -8.49 -2.04 18.03
N LYS A 241 -8.46 -1.89 19.36
CA LYS A 241 -8.98 -2.92 20.26
C LYS A 241 -10.45 -3.22 20.00
N GLN A 242 -11.30 -2.21 19.93
CA GLN A 242 -12.73 -2.41 19.64
C GLN A 242 -12.95 -2.97 18.24
N VAL A 243 -12.23 -2.47 17.23
CA VAL A 243 -12.29 -3.00 15.86
C VAL A 243 -11.97 -4.49 15.86
N VAL A 244 -10.88 -4.93 16.48
CA VAL A 244 -10.53 -6.35 16.55
C VAL A 244 -11.58 -7.16 17.31
N ASP A 245 -12.07 -6.65 18.45
CA ASP A 245 -13.06 -7.34 19.29
C ASP A 245 -14.40 -7.55 18.55
N PHE A 246 -14.87 -6.58 17.75
CA PHE A 246 -16.13 -6.66 17.00
C PHE A 246 -15.99 -7.27 15.61
N TYR A 247 -14.99 -6.85 14.84
CA TYR A 247 -14.77 -7.30 13.47
C TYR A 247 -14.19 -8.72 13.42
N GLN A 248 -13.42 -9.12 14.44
CA GLN A 248 -12.81 -10.45 14.55
C GLN A 248 -12.06 -10.86 13.26
N PRO A 249 -11.09 -10.05 12.78
CA PRO A 249 -10.35 -10.36 11.57
C PRO A 249 -9.48 -11.62 11.76
N THR A 250 -9.26 -12.33 10.67
CA THR A 250 -8.37 -13.52 10.66
C THR A 250 -7.00 -13.25 10.06
N CYS A 251 -6.81 -12.09 9.44
CA CYS A 251 -5.54 -11.55 8.98
C CYS A 251 -5.57 -10.02 9.10
N ILE A 252 -4.43 -9.41 9.40
CA ILE A 252 -4.25 -7.96 9.45
C ILE A 252 -3.22 -7.56 8.38
N VAL A 253 -3.51 -6.49 7.65
CA VAL A 253 -2.55 -5.76 6.82
C VAL A 253 -2.37 -4.39 7.44
N LEU A 254 -1.13 -4.04 7.81
CA LEU A 254 -0.78 -2.76 8.42
C LEU A 254 0.12 -1.98 7.45
N GLN A 255 -0.39 -0.88 6.92
CA GLN A 255 0.40 0.11 6.19
C GLN A 255 1.12 0.97 7.24
N CYS A 256 2.44 1.11 7.11
CA CYS A 256 3.29 1.82 8.07
C CYS A 256 3.93 3.06 7.42
N GLY A 257 3.12 3.97 6.91
CA GLY A 257 3.57 5.25 6.39
C GLY A 257 4.41 6.00 7.41
N ALA A 258 5.55 6.53 6.97
CA ALA A 258 6.53 7.19 7.85
C ALA A 258 6.56 8.72 7.62
N THR A 259 5.42 9.27 7.21
CA THR A 259 5.16 10.66 6.85
C THR A 259 4.33 11.40 7.92
N LEU A 260 3.88 10.69 8.96
CA LEU A 260 3.22 11.23 10.16
C LEU A 260 4.11 12.19 10.95
#